data_AF-A0A1F5UPQ7-F1
#
_entry.id   AF-A0A1F5UPQ7-F1
#
_cell.length_a   1.000
_cell.length_b   1.000
_cell.length_c   1.000
_cell.angle_alpha   90.00
_cell.angle_beta   90.00
_cell.angle_gamma   90.00
#
_symmetry.space_group_name_H-M   'P 1'
#
loop_
_entity.id
_entity.type
_entity.pdbx_description
1 polymer ?
#
loop_
_entity_poly.entity_id
_entity_poly.type
_entity_poly.pdbx_seq_one_letter_code
_entity_poly.pdbx_strand_id
1 'polypeptide(L)'
;MIPQYTAASLVSENKILAHPAVVDSIPTSGGKEDYNSLASLSAWKAYQIAANVEYILAIELLTTSQALDYCELSRMAPATRKAYEHVRESIPHLSEDRPLHQDIEKARDLIRGEGLIHV
;
A
#
# COMPACT_ATOMS: atom_id res chain seq x y z
N MET A 1 3.57 1.75 -17.06
CA MET A 1 4.43 0.55 -16.94
C MET A 1 5.27 0.54 -15.65
N ILE A 2 6.11 1.56 -15.40
CA ILE A 2 7.04 1.58 -14.23
C ILE A 2 6.37 1.44 -12.84
N PRO A 3 5.18 2.00 -12.54
CA PRO A 3 4.56 1.83 -11.22
C PRO A 3 4.33 0.37 -10.82
N GLN A 4 4.07 -0.51 -11.79
CA GLN A 4 3.91 -1.94 -11.54
C GLN A 4 5.19 -2.57 -10.99
N TYR A 5 6.37 -2.14 -11.46
CA TYR A 5 7.64 -2.65 -10.97
C TYR A 5 7.89 -2.21 -9.53
N THR A 6 7.53 -0.98 -9.18
CA THR A 6 7.54 -0.49 -7.79
C THR A 6 6.66 -1.36 -6.90
N ALA A 7 5.38 -1.57 -7.28
CA ALA A 7 4.48 -2.43 -6.52
C ALA A 7 5.00 -3.86 -6.37
N ALA A 8 5.52 -4.46 -7.45
CA ALA A 8 6.08 -5.81 -7.44
C ALA A 8 7.33 -5.93 -6.54
N SER A 9 8.17 -4.89 -6.48
CA SER A 9 9.32 -4.81 -5.59
C SER A 9 8.87 -4.81 -4.12
N LEU A 10 7.89 -3.97 -3.77
CA LEU A 10 7.33 -3.88 -2.42
C LEU A 10 6.68 -5.20 -1.98
N VAL A 11 5.95 -5.86 -2.87
CA VAL A 11 5.42 -7.22 -2.62
C VAL A 11 6.55 -8.22 -2.36
N SER A 12 7.65 -8.13 -3.10
CA SER A 12 8.78 -9.04 -2.94
C SER A 12 9.52 -8.83 -1.63
N GLU A 13 9.69 -7.58 -1.19
CA GLU A 13 10.20 -7.25 0.14
C GLU A 13 9.29 -7.79 1.25
N ASN A 14 7.97 -7.63 1.11
CA ASN A 14 7.01 -8.15 2.06
C ASN A 14 7.09 -9.68 2.23
N LYS A 15 7.47 -10.43 1.18
CA LYS A 15 7.69 -11.89 1.30
C LYS A 15 8.83 -12.24 2.25
N ILE A 16 9.90 -11.43 2.26
CA ILE A 16 11.02 -11.61 3.20
C ILE A 16 10.58 -11.24 4.62
N LEU A 17 9.87 -10.11 4.76
CA LEU A 17 9.34 -9.67 6.05
C LEU A 17 8.28 -10.63 6.61
N ALA A 18 7.59 -11.42 5.79
CA ALA A 18 6.57 -12.36 6.25
C ALA A 18 7.12 -13.57 7.03
N HIS A 19 8.43 -13.81 7.04
CA HIS A 19 8.99 -14.87 7.89
C HIS A 19 8.72 -14.57 9.38
N PRO A 20 8.06 -15.46 10.13
CA PRO A 20 7.67 -15.18 11.51
C PRO A 20 8.91 -14.98 12.38
N ALA A 21 9.02 -13.85 13.10
CA ALA A 21 10.15 -13.64 13.99
C ALA A 21 10.09 -14.56 15.22
N VAL A 22 8.88 -14.91 15.68
CA VAL A 22 8.63 -15.74 16.86
C VAL A 22 9.13 -17.20 16.77
N VAL A 23 9.60 -17.65 15.60
CA VAL A 23 10.17 -19.01 15.45
C VAL A 23 11.63 -19.09 15.89
N ASP A 24 12.24 -17.95 16.25
CA ASP A 24 13.59 -17.85 16.79
C ASP A 24 13.58 -17.45 18.28
N SER A 25 14.61 -17.89 19.01
CA SER A 25 14.82 -17.55 20.42
C SER A 25 16.28 -17.75 20.80
N ILE A 26 16.89 -16.73 21.40
CA ILE A 26 18.26 -16.78 21.93
C ILE A 26 18.19 -16.69 23.45
N PRO A 27 18.64 -17.72 24.19
CA PRO A 27 18.66 -17.68 25.65
C PRO A 27 19.53 -16.54 26.17
N THR A 28 18.99 -15.78 27.12
CA THR A 28 19.69 -14.70 27.81
C THR A 28 19.82 -15.02 29.30
N SER A 29 20.58 -14.18 30.02
CA SER A 29 20.73 -14.30 31.48
C SER A 29 21.21 -15.68 31.95
N GLY A 30 22.18 -16.27 31.25
CA GLY A 30 22.75 -17.58 31.60
C GLY A 30 21.73 -18.73 31.60
N GLY A 31 20.70 -18.65 30.75
CA GLY A 31 19.63 -19.65 30.66
C GLY A 31 18.48 -19.44 31.66
N LYS A 32 18.39 -18.27 32.31
CA LYS A 32 17.21 -17.88 33.10
C LYS A 32 16.07 -17.33 32.25
N GLU A 33 16.42 -16.65 31.17
CA GLU A 33 15.51 -16.16 30.15
C GLU A 33 15.72 -17.01 28.89
N ASP A 34 15.31 -18.26 28.95
CA ASP A 34 15.56 -19.29 27.94
C ASP A 34 14.54 -19.27 26.77
N TYR A 35 13.54 -18.39 26.85
CA TYR A 35 12.57 -18.15 25.80
C TYR A 35 12.33 -16.65 25.56
N ASN A 36 12.35 -16.24 24.29
CA ASN A 36 12.02 -14.89 23.86
C ASN A 36 11.00 -14.93 22.71
N SER A 37 9.94 -14.13 22.80
CA SER A 37 8.87 -14.08 21.80
C SER A 37 9.22 -13.23 20.57
N LEU A 38 10.23 -12.36 20.69
CA LEU A 38 10.60 -11.37 19.66
C LEU A 38 9.40 -10.51 19.21
N ALA A 39 8.49 -10.20 20.14
CA ALA A 39 7.24 -9.47 19.87
C ALA A 39 7.48 -8.08 19.28
N SER A 40 8.47 -7.32 19.78
CA SER A 40 8.80 -5.99 19.25
C SER A 40 9.29 -6.04 17.80
N LEU A 41 10.09 -7.06 17.45
CA LEU A 41 10.52 -7.27 16.06
C LEU A 41 9.34 -7.70 15.18
N SER A 42 8.44 -8.54 15.69
CA SER A 42 7.22 -8.93 14.98
C SER A 42 6.35 -7.71 14.66
N ALA A 43 6.14 -6.82 15.64
CA ALA A 43 5.39 -5.58 15.45
C ALA A 43 6.08 -4.63 14.44
N TRP A 44 7.41 -4.51 14.50
CA TRP A 44 8.18 -3.69 13.56
C TRP A 44 8.08 -4.21 12.12
N LYS A 45 8.12 -5.53 11.92
CA LYS A 45 7.93 -6.14 10.60
C LYS A 45 6.52 -5.92 10.08
N ALA A 46 5.50 -6.05 10.94
CA ALA A 46 4.12 -5.78 10.58
C ALA A 46 3.90 -4.31 10.16
N TYR A 47 4.51 -3.35 10.86
CA TYR A 47 4.48 -1.93 10.50
C TYR A 47 5.08 -1.67 9.11
N GLN A 48 6.25 -2.24 8.81
CA GLN A 48 6.88 -2.11 7.48
C GLN A 48 6.02 -2.71 6.37
N ILE A 49 5.45 -3.90 6.60
CA ILE A 49 4.53 -4.53 5.64
C ILE A 49 3.32 -3.63 5.38
N ALA A 50 2.72 -3.07 6.43
CA ALA A 50 1.59 -2.16 6.30
C ALA A 50 1.95 -0.92 5.47
N ALA A 51 3.10 -0.28 5.73
CA ALA A 51 3.59 0.85 4.96
C ALA A 51 3.79 0.50 3.47
N ASN A 52 4.34 -0.69 3.17
CA ASN A 52 4.47 -1.17 1.79
C ASN A 52 3.11 -1.41 1.12
N VAL A 53 2.13 -1.92 1.87
CA VAL A 53 0.76 -2.15 1.38
C VAL A 53 0.07 -0.82 1.06
N GLU A 54 0.27 0.25 1.83
CA GLU A 54 -0.26 1.58 1.50
C GLU A 54 0.17 2.01 0.09
N TYR A 55 1.44 1.83 -0.26
CA TYR A 55 1.97 2.14 -1.60
C TYR A 55 1.45 1.21 -2.69
N ILE A 56 1.31 -0.10 -2.40
CA ILE A 56 0.75 -1.06 -3.36
C ILE A 56 -0.69 -0.67 -3.72
N LEU A 57 -1.51 -0.37 -2.72
CA LEU A 57 -2.89 0.08 -2.90
C LEU A 57 -2.96 1.45 -3.59
N ALA A 58 -2.05 2.37 -3.28
CA ALA A 58 -1.96 3.66 -3.97
C ALA A 58 -1.70 3.49 -5.47
N ILE A 59 -0.78 2.60 -5.85
CA ILE A 59 -0.48 2.29 -7.25
C ILE A 59 -1.69 1.61 -7.92
N GLU A 60 -2.37 0.70 -7.23
CA GLU A 60 -3.61 0.09 -7.71
C GLU A 60 -4.71 1.13 -7.95
N LEU A 61 -4.91 2.05 -7.01
CA LEU A 61 -5.90 3.13 -7.11
C LEU A 61 -5.61 4.04 -8.31
N LEU A 62 -4.34 4.41 -8.52
CA LEU A 62 -3.91 5.22 -9.67
C LEU A 62 -4.19 4.51 -11.00
N THR A 63 -3.73 3.27 -11.13
CA THR A 63 -3.84 2.50 -12.38
C THR A 63 -5.29 2.17 -12.70
N THR A 64 -6.09 1.83 -11.69
CA THR A 64 -7.53 1.59 -11.85
C THR A 64 -8.26 2.86 -12.25
N SER A 65 -7.96 3.99 -11.62
CA SER A 65 -8.56 5.28 -12.00
C SER A 65 -8.21 5.65 -13.43
N GLN A 66 -6.96 5.43 -13.85
CA GLN A 66 -6.53 5.68 -15.23
C GLN A 66 -7.26 4.75 -16.23
N ALA A 67 -7.45 3.48 -15.87
CA ALA A 67 -8.22 2.55 -16.69
C ALA A 67 -9.69 2.97 -16.82
N LEU A 68 -10.28 3.50 -15.75
CA LEU A 68 -11.66 4.01 -15.74
C LEU A 68 -11.84 5.23 -16.64
N ASP A 69 -10.83 6.09 -16.80
CA ASP A 69 -10.90 7.23 -17.72
C ASP A 69 -11.15 6.81 -19.18
N TYR A 70 -10.75 5.58 -19.54
CA TYR A 70 -10.98 5.01 -20.88
C TYR A 70 -12.29 4.21 -20.99
N CYS A 71 -13.08 4.14 -19.92
CA CYS A 71 -14.32 3.36 -19.84
C CYS A 71 -15.55 4.27 -19.84
N GLU A 72 -16.72 3.68 -20.13
CA GLU A 72 -18.00 4.37 -19.96
C GLU A 72 -18.41 4.42 -18.48
N LEU A 73 -18.26 5.60 -17.86
CA LEU A 73 -18.51 5.75 -16.42
C LEU A 73 -19.99 5.59 -16.03
N SER A 74 -20.94 5.77 -16.96
CA SER A 74 -22.40 5.76 -16.71
C SER A 74 -22.89 4.50 -15.97
N ARG A 75 -22.16 3.39 -16.10
CA ARG A 75 -22.47 2.08 -15.51
C ARG A 75 -21.83 1.83 -14.15
N MET A 76 -21.02 2.76 -13.63
CA MET A 76 -20.37 2.60 -12.33
C MET A 76 -21.39 2.66 -11.19
N ALA A 77 -21.15 1.84 -10.15
CA ALA A 77 -21.91 1.92 -8.92
C ALA A 77 -21.68 3.29 -8.22
N PRO A 78 -22.67 3.84 -7.51
CA PRO A 78 -22.55 5.15 -6.88
C PRO A 78 -21.32 5.32 -5.97
N ALA A 79 -21.01 4.32 -5.13
CA ALA A 79 -19.88 4.40 -4.21
C ALA A 79 -18.52 4.43 -4.93
N THR A 80 -18.31 3.56 -5.91
CA THR A 80 -17.04 3.52 -6.67
C THR A 80 -16.88 4.72 -7.59
N ARG A 81 -17.98 5.26 -8.11
CA ARG A 81 -18.00 6.53 -8.83
C ARG A 81 -17.50 7.68 -7.95
N LYS A 82 -18.03 7.82 -6.74
CA LYS A 82 -17.57 8.85 -5.80
C LYS A 82 -16.10 8.71 -5.43
N ALA A 83 -15.64 7.48 -5.16
CA ALA A 83 -14.22 7.24 -4.89
C ALA A 83 -13.34 7.64 -6.08
N TYR A 84 -13.73 7.28 -7.30
CA TYR A 84 -13.04 7.70 -8.53
C TYR A 84 -13.03 9.23 -8.71
N GLU A 85 -14.18 9.89 -8.50
CA GLU A 85 -14.32 11.35 -8.58
C GLU A 85 -13.38 12.02 -7.55
N HIS A 86 -13.35 11.52 -6.31
CA HIS A 86 -12.47 12.01 -5.26
C HIS A 86 -10.97 11.85 -5.60
N VAL A 87 -10.58 10.73 -6.22
CA VAL A 87 -9.21 10.56 -6.73
C VAL A 87 -8.89 11.61 -7.80
N ARG A 88 -9.83 11.88 -8.71
CA ARG A 88 -9.65 12.82 -9.83
C ARG A 88 -9.60 14.28 -9.40
N GLU A 89 -10.16 14.63 -8.25
CA GLU A 89 -9.99 15.95 -7.63
C GLU A 89 -8.52 16.24 -7.27
N SER A 90 -7.77 15.22 -6.85
CA SER A 90 -6.39 15.37 -6.37
C SER A 90 -5.33 14.96 -7.40
N ILE A 91 -5.68 14.03 -8.28
CA ILE A 91 -4.76 13.37 -9.21
C ILE A 91 -5.39 13.39 -10.62
N PRO A 92 -4.94 14.32 -11.49
CA PRO A 92 -5.52 14.47 -12.82
C PRO A 92 -5.21 13.28 -13.72
N HIS A 93 -6.03 13.08 -14.75
CA HIS A 93 -5.77 12.12 -15.82
C HIS A 93 -4.34 12.25 -16.36
N LEU A 94 -3.70 11.12 -16.66
CA LEU A 94 -2.38 11.09 -17.29
C LEU A 94 -2.54 11.13 -18.81
N SER A 95 -2.53 12.33 -19.40
CA SER A 95 -2.60 12.51 -20.86
C SER A 95 -1.25 12.36 -21.57
N GLU A 96 -0.18 12.72 -20.87
CA GLU A 96 1.21 12.65 -21.33
C GLU A 96 2.09 12.12 -20.20
N ASP A 97 3.26 11.59 -20.54
CA ASP A 97 4.20 11.07 -19.54
C ASP A 97 4.65 12.18 -18.58
N ARG A 98 4.59 11.87 -17.28
CA ARG A 98 5.11 12.73 -16.21
C ARG A 98 5.72 11.88 -15.07
N PRO A 99 6.56 12.48 -14.21
CA PRO A 99 7.06 11.78 -13.04
C PRO A 99 5.92 11.33 -12.12
N LEU A 100 5.73 10.02 -11.98
CA LEU A 100 4.60 9.44 -11.24
C LEU A 100 4.80 9.41 -9.72
N HIS A 101 6.00 9.74 -9.21
CA HIS A 101 6.27 9.68 -7.77
C HIS A 101 5.34 10.61 -6.97
N GLN A 102 5.02 11.80 -7.50
CA GLN A 102 4.12 12.75 -6.84
C GLN A 102 2.69 12.24 -6.81
N ASP A 103 2.25 11.61 -7.90
CA ASP A 103 0.92 11.00 -7.99
C ASP A 103 0.81 9.81 -7.02
N ILE A 104 1.88 9.01 -6.89
CA ILE A 104 1.93 7.89 -5.94
C ILE A 104 1.85 8.38 -4.50
N GLU A 105 2.59 9.44 -4.12
CA GLU A 105 2.50 10.00 -2.76
C GLU A 105 1.09 10.55 -2.47
N LYS A 106 0.48 11.29 -3.41
CA LYS A 106 -0.90 11.76 -3.25
C LYS A 106 -1.89 10.61 -3.10
N ALA A 107 -1.76 9.57 -3.94
CA ALA A 107 -2.62 8.39 -3.86
C ALA A 107 -2.44 7.66 -2.53
N ARG A 108 -1.21 7.59 -2.01
CA ARG A 108 -0.93 7.05 -0.68
C ARG A 108 -1.57 7.89 0.42
N ASP A 109 -1.54 9.22 0.32
CA ASP A 109 -2.21 10.09 1.29
C ASP A 109 -3.73 9.85 1.30
N LEU A 110 -4.34 9.58 0.13
CA LEU A 110 -5.75 9.18 0.04
C LEU A 110 -6.03 7.83 0.70
N ILE A 111 -5.12 6.86 0.58
CA ILE A 111 -5.22 5.54 1.25
C ILE A 111 -5.09 5.67 2.77
N ARG A 112 -4.21 6.55 3.26
CA ARG A 112 -3.99 6.76 4.70
C ARG A 112 -5.06 7.63 5.35
N GLY A 113 -5.64 8.55 4.59
CA GLY A 113 -6.73 9.39 5.03
C GLY A 113 -8.05 8.63 5.13
N GLU A 114 -9.05 9.25 5.77
CA GLU A 114 -10.40 8.68 5.84
C GLU A 114 -11.27 9.05 4.62
N GLY A 115 -10.72 9.81 3.66
CA GLY A 115 -11.47 10.37 2.52
C GLY A 115 -12.12 9.30 1.65
N LEU A 116 -11.50 8.12 1.52
CA LEU A 116 -12.06 6.98 0.78
C LEU A 116 -13.03 6.11 1.60
N ILE A 117 -13.06 6.26 2.93
CA ILE A 117 -13.97 5.51 3.81
C ILE A 117 -15.36 6.17 3.86
N HIS A 118 -15.40 7.50 3.74
CA HIS A 118 -16.61 8.30 3.94
C HIS A 118 -17.24 8.86 2.65
N VAL A 119 -16.80 8.41 1.46
CA VAL A 119 -17.37 8.80 0.16
C VAL A 119 -18.76 8.21 -0.08
#